data_AF-A0AA38IRJ0-F1
#
_entry.id   AF-A0AA38IRJ0-F1
#
_cell.length_a   1.000
_cell.length_b   1.000
_cell.length_c   1.000
_cell.angle_alpha   90.00
_cell.angle_beta   90.00
_cell.angle_gamma   90.00
#
_symmetry.space_group_name_H-M   'P 1'
#
loop_
_entity.id
_entity.type
_entity.pdbx_description
1 polymer ?
#
loop_
_entity_poly.entity_id
_entity_poly.type
_entity_poly.pdbx_seq_one_letter_code
_entity_poly.pdbx_strand_id
1 'polypeptide(L)'
;MARNIKSNPADLWKFQSQRRGTSRIPNTVFKDSCTFSRPLDVVNGIANHFSTTYVADIAMDLSNLTSNILPLNFVSVQEQQLINIMAKFSNKFTAGDDLIPSFLIRDCRYVLAIMESAP
;
A
#
# COMPACT_ATOMS: atom_id res chain seq x y z
N MET A 1 -23.41 12.41 -6.00
CA MET A 1 -22.08 11.98 -5.49
C MET A 1 -21.99 10.49 -5.11
N ALA A 2 -22.95 9.62 -5.48
CA ALA A 2 -23.02 8.23 -4.96
C ALA A 2 -22.65 7.13 -5.99
N ARG A 3 -22.27 7.48 -7.23
CA ARG A 3 -22.10 6.50 -8.33
C ARG A 3 -20.67 6.03 -8.63
N ASN A 4 -19.63 6.61 -8.02
CA ASN A 4 -18.24 6.35 -8.45
C ASN A 4 -17.37 5.54 -7.46
N ILE A 5 -17.92 5.20 -6.29
CA ILE A 5 -17.17 4.50 -5.22
C ILE A 5 -16.83 3.04 -5.61
N LYS A 6 -17.51 2.49 -6.62
CA LYS A 6 -17.29 1.12 -7.11
C LYS A 6 -16.21 1.03 -8.18
N SER A 7 -15.87 2.13 -8.83
CA SER A 7 -14.97 2.18 -9.99
C SER A 7 -13.65 2.86 -9.70
N ASN A 8 -13.60 3.74 -8.68
CA ASN A 8 -12.39 4.46 -8.31
C ASN A 8 -12.05 4.25 -6.82
N PRO A 9 -11.00 3.47 -6.49
CA PRO A 9 -10.60 3.23 -5.10
C PRO A 9 -10.12 4.50 -4.38
N ALA A 10 -9.67 5.53 -5.11
CA ALA A 10 -9.25 6.81 -4.51
C ALA A 10 -10.43 7.60 -3.92
N ASP A 11 -11.60 7.53 -4.56
CA ASP A 11 -12.82 8.19 -4.07
C ASP A 11 -13.36 7.52 -2.81
N LEU A 12 -13.13 6.20 -2.66
CA LEU A 12 -13.46 5.47 -1.45
C LEU A 12 -12.58 5.89 -0.27
N TRP A 13 -11.28 6.04 -0.47
CA TRP A 13 -10.38 6.48 0.61
C TRP A 13 -10.65 7.93 1.03
N LYS A 14 -11.02 8.78 0.07
CA LYS A 14 -11.49 10.14 0.34
C LYS A 14 -12.79 10.15 1.15
N PHE A 15 -13.75 9.28 0.80
CA PHE A 15 -14.99 9.13 1.56
C PHE A 15 -14.75 8.62 2.99
N GLN A 16 -13.88 7.62 3.15
CA GLN A 16 -13.58 7.02 4.45
C GLN A 16 -12.83 7.99 5.39
N SER A 17 -11.85 8.73 4.86
CA SER A 17 -11.10 9.74 5.62
C SER A 17 -11.98 10.94 6.01
N GLN A 18 -12.84 11.43 5.11
CA GLN A 18 -13.80 12.50 5.41
C GLN A 18 -14.80 12.11 6.51
N ARG A 19 -15.24 10.85 6.54
CA ARG A 19 -16.24 10.39 7.52
C ARG A 19 -15.65 10.10 8.90
N ARG A 20 -14.35 9.82 8.99
CA ARG A 20 -13.68 9.45 10.25
C ARG A 20 -12.83 10.57 10.85
N GLY A 21 -12.49 11.60 10.07
CA GLY A 21 -11.62 12.69 10.52
C GLY A 21 -10.17 12.26 10.76
N THR A 22 -9.80 11.04 10.36
CA THR A 22 -8.44 10.50 10.48
C THR A 22 -8.04 9.83 9.18
N SER A 23 -6.79 9.99 8.79
CA SER A 23 -6.18 9.34 7.63
C SER A 23 -5.51 8.00 7.97
N ARG A 24 -5.50 7.62 9.26
CA ARG A 24 -4.80 6.41 9.73
C ARG A 24 -5.66 5.17 9.51
N ILE A 25 -4.98 4.06 9.17
CA ILE A 25 -5.58 2.73 9.21
C ILE A 25 -6.08 2.48 10.64
N PRO A 26 -7.31 1.98 10.82
CA PRO A 26 -7.85 1.73 12.15
C PRO A 26 -7.00 0.69 12.88
N ASN A 27 -6.67 0.94 14.14
CA ASN A 27 -6.09 -0.10 15.02
C ASN A 27 -7.06 -1.28 15.23
N THR A 28 -8.34 -1.09 14.94
CA THR A 28 -9.33 -2.15 15.04
C THR A 28 -10.35 -2.04 13.92
N VAL A 29 -10.57 -3.13 13.20
CA VAL A 29 -11.56 -3.24 12.13
C VAL A 29 -12.60 -4.28 12.52
N PHE A 30 -13.86 -3.93 12.32
CA PHE A 30 -15.01 -4.80 12.55
C PHE A 30 -15.61 -5.17 11.20
N LYS A 31 -15.74 -6.47 10.94
CA LYS A 31 -16.46 -7.00 9.78
C LYS A 31 -17.36 -8.13 10.26
N ASP A 32 -18.66 -7.96 10.08
CA ASP A 32 -19.69 -8.88 10.56
C ASP A 32 -19.53 -9.15 12.08
N SER A 33 -19.13 -10.37 12.46
CA SER A 33 -18.85 -10.78 13.85
C SER A 33 -17.36 -10.86 14.19
N CYS A 34 -16.46 -10.51 13.26
CA CYS A 34 -15.01 -10.60 13.43
C CYS A 34 -14.42 -9.24 13.79
N THR A 35 -13.57 -9.24 14.83
CA THR A 35 -12.80 -8.08 15.26
C THR A 35 -11.32 -8.32 14.98
N PHE A 36 -10.73 -7.48 14.15
CA PHE A 36 -9.30 -7.53 13.82
C PHE A 36 -8.59 -6.41 14.58
N SER A 37 -7.68 -6.76 15.50
CA SER A 37 -6.92 -5.80 16.32
C SER A 37 -5.40 -5.86 16.10
N ARG A 38 -4.91 -6.91 15.42
CA ARG A 38 -3.51 -7.01 15.00
C ARG A 38 -3.33 -6.33 13.64
N PRO A 39 -2.23 -5.60 13.41
CA PRO A 39 -2.00 -4.88 12.15
C PRO A 39 -2.11 -5.75 10.91
N LEU A 40 -1.52 -6.95 10.93
CA LEU A 40 -1.57 -7.89 9.81
C LEU A 40 -3.01 -8.33 9.49
N ASP A 41 -3.78 -8.63 10.54
CA ASP A 41 -5.14 -9.15 10.39
C ASP A 41 -6.09 -8.04 9.93
N VAL A 42 -5.83 -6.79 10.34
CA VAL A 42 -6.52 -5.59 9.84
C VAL A 42 -6.28 -5.42 8.34
N VAL A 43 -5.03 -5.49 7.89
CA VAL A 43 -4.68 -5.34 6.47
C VAL A 43 -5.31 -6.46 5.64
N ASN A 44 -5.22 -7.70 6.10
CA ASN A 44 -5.82 -8.86 5.42
C ASN A 44 -7.35 -8.78 5.37
N GLY A 45 -8.00 -8.32 6.45
CA GLY A 45 -9.44 -8.11 6.49
C GLY A 45 -9.92 -7.05 5.49
N ILE A 46 -9.13 -5.98 5.35
CA ILE A 46 -9.36 -4.92 4.35
C ILE A 46 -9.16 -5.47 2.93
N ALA A 47 -8.05 -6.15 2.66
CA ALA A 47 -7.74 -6.72 1.35
C ALA A 47 -8.83 -7.69 0.89
N ASN A 48 -9.27 -8.59 1.78
CA ASN A 48 -10.32 -9.56 1.50
C ASN A 48 -11.70 -8.91 1.26
N HIS A 49 -11.99 -7.74 1.83
CA HIS A 49 -13.22 -7.01 1.53
C HIS A 49 -13.17 -6.36 0.14
N PHE A 50 -12.02 -5.86 -0.28
CA PHE A 50 -11.88 -5.20 -1.58
C PHE A 50 -11.73 -6.18 -2.74
N SER A 51 -11.09 -7.33 -2.53
CA SER A 51 -11.05 -8.40 -3.54
C SER A 51 -12.43 -8.88 -3.95
N THR A 52 -13.41 -8.88 -3.03
CA THR A 52 -14.80 -9.24 -3.34
C THR A 52 -15.59 -8.13 -4.03
N THR A 53 -15.09 -6.89 -3.99
CA THR A 53 -15.82 -5.70 -4.45
C THR A 53 -15.34 -5.22 -5.82
N TYR A 54 -14.08 -5.45 -6.18
CA TYR A 54 -13.49 -5.05 -7.46
C TYR A 54 -13.22 -6.28 -8.33
N VAL A 55 -13.72 -6.26 -9.56
CA VAL A 55 -13.33 -7.23 -10.60
C VAL A 55 -12.05 -6.72 -11.25
N ALA A 56 -10.97 -7.51 -11.18
CA ALA A 56 -9.73 -7.18 -11.86
C ALA A 56 -9.95 -7.24 -13.38
N ASP A 57 -9.67 -6.15 -14.09
CA ASP A 57 -9.66 -6.12 -15.54
C ASP A 57 -8.28 -6.64 -16.01
N ILE A 58 -8.21 -7.93 -16.38
CA ILE A 58 -6.93 -8.65 -16.60
C ILE A 58 -6.37 -8.42 -18.02
N ALA A 59 -7.06 -7.67 -18.88
CA ALA A 59 -6.64 -7.49 -20.27
C ALA A 59 -5.67 -6.31 -20.47
N MET A 60 -4.39 -6.48 -20.12
CA MET A 60 -3.31 -5.69 -20.75
C MET A 60 -2.72 -6.47 -21.91
N ASP A 61 -2.92 -5.99 -23.14
CA ASP A 61 -2.29 -6.54 -24.34
C ASP A 61 -0.83 -6.07 -24.41
N LEU A 62 0.11 -6.98 -24.12
CA LEU A 62 1.56 -6.72 -24.11
C LEU A 62 2.23 -6.92 -25.49
N SER A 63 1.47 -7.19 -26.55
CA SER A 63 2.00 -7.58 -27.87
C SER A 63 2.89 -6.53 -28.57
N ASN A 64 2.85 -5.27 -28.13
CA ASN A 64 3.57 -4.15 -28.77
C ASN A 64 4.86 -3.69 -28.05
N LEU A 65 5.34 -4.40 -27.04
CA LEU A 65 6.60 -4.06 -26.36
C LEU A 65 7.81 -4.68 -27.07
N THR A 66 8.28 -4.06 -28.16
CA THR A 66 9.59 -4.38 -28.73
C THR A 66 10.69 -3.82 -27.81
N SER A 67 11.33 -4.71 -27.06
CA SER A 67 12.39 -4.39 -26.09
C SER A 67 13.71 -4.00 -26.79
N ASN A 68 13.99 -2.70 -26.86
CA ASN A 68 15.34 -2.15 -27.12
C ASN A 68 16.08 -1.88 -25.79
N ILE A 69 16.05 -2.82 -24.85
CA ILE A 69 16.55 -2.60 -23.49
C ILE A 69 18.04 -2.99 -23.42
N LEU A 70 18.91 -2.00 -23.23
CA LEU A 70 20.29 -2.19 -22.76
C LEU A 70 20.27 -3.05 -21.49
N PRO A 71 21.18 -4.02 -21.32
CA PRO A 71 21.18 -4.88 -20.14
C PRO A 71 21.40 -4.02 -18.87
N LEU A 72 20.31 -3.85 -18.10
CA LEU A 72 20.33 -3.23 -16.79
C LEU A 72 20.92 -4.25 -15.81
N ASN A 73 22.13 -3.97 -15.34
CA ASN A 73 22.74 -4.73 -14.26
C ASN A 73 22.20 -4.21 -12.93
N PHE A 74 21.24 -4.93 -12.35
CA PHE A 74 20.78 -4.67 -10.99
C PHE A 74 21.80 -5.23 -10.00
N VAL A 75 22.38 -4.36 -9.18
CA VAL A 75 23.22 -4.77 -8.06
C VAL A 75 22.29 -5.29 -6.95
N SER A 76 22.63 -6.43 -6.36
CA SER A 76 21.88 -6.97 -5.22
C SER A 76 21.91 -5.97 -4.06
N VAL A 77 20.73 -5.57 -3.60
CA VAL A 77 20.54 -4.68 -2.46
C VAL A 77 20.39 -5.54 -1.22
N GLN A 78 21.16 -5.25 -0.17
CA GLN A 78 21.02 -5.95 1.11
C GLN A 78 19.95 -5.29 1.99
N GLU A 79 19.25 -6.10 2.80
CA GLU A 79 18.25 -5.64 3.77
C GLU A 79 18.77 -4.49 4.64
N GLN A 80 20.00 -4.62 5.14
CA GLN A 80 20.62 -3.60 6.00
C GLN A 80 20.81 -2.25 5.28
N GLN A 81 21.06 -2.27 3.97
CA GLN A 81 21.17 -1.05 3.17
C GLN A 81 19.81 -0.37 3.05
N LEU A 82 18.75 -1.15 2.82
CA LEU A 82 17.37 -0.67 2.80
C LEU A 82 16.97 -0.02 4.14
N ILE A 83 17.23 -0.70 5.26
CA ILE A 83 16.96 -0.18 6.61
C ILE A 83 17.70 1.14 6.83
N ASN A 84 18.97 1.21 6.48
CA ASN A 84 19.80 2.41 6.66
C ASN A 84 19.34 3.59 5.78
N ILE A 85 18.85 3.32 4.57
CA ILE A 85 18.29 4.34 3.68
C ILE A 85 16.97 4.86 4.27
N MET A 86 16.06 3.97 4.64
CA MET A 86 14.75 4.34 5.20
C MET A 86 14.87 5.07 6.55
N ALA A 87 15.91 4.79 7.35
CA ALA A 87 16.18 5.50 8.60
C ALA A 87 16.46 7.01 8.40
N LYS A 88 16.96 7.40 7.22
CA LYS A 88 17.26 8.80 6.88
C LYS A 88 16.03 9.61 6.46
N PHE A 89 14.88 8.96 6.30
CA PHE A 89 13.66 9.63 5.85
C PHE A 89 13.19 10.65 6.91
N SER A 90 12.57 11.72 6.42
CA SER A 90 12.13 12.81 7.29
C SER A 90 11.03 12.33 8.24
N ASN A 91 11.07 12.80 9.48
CA ASN A 91 10.01 12.53 10.47
C ASN A 91 8.82 13.50 10.33
N LYS A 92 8.55 13.96 9.10
CA LYS A 92 7.48 14.92 8.84
C LYS A 92 6.16 14.17 8.65
N PHE A 93 5.09 14.75 9.20
CA PHE A 93 3.71 14.26 9.04
C PHE A 93 3.08 14.71 7.72
N THR A 94 3.81 15.44 6.88
CA THR A 94 3.39 15.86 5.55
C THR A 94 3.74 14.78 4.53
N ALA A 95 2.77 14.41 3.71
CA ALA A 95 2.99 13.52 2.58
C ALA A 95 3.37 14.31 1.32
N GLY A 96 4.09 13.66 0.41
CA GLY A 96 4.35 14.18 -0.93
C GLY A 96 3.18 13.91 -1.87
N ASP A 97 3.46 13.91 -3.17
CA ASP A 97 2.46 13.67 -4.22
C ASP A 97 1.86 12.25 -4.15
N ASP A 98 2.58 11.30 -3.54
CA ASP A 98 2.13 9.94 -3.29
C ASP A 98 1.14 9.82 -2.11
N LEU A 99 0.92 10.91 -1.36
CA LEU A 99 0.09 10.95 -0.16
C LEU A 99 0.56 9.99 0.95
N ILE A 100 1.81 9.50 0.90
CA ILE A 100 2.43 8.67 1.93
C ILE A 100 3.40 9.53 2.77
N PRO A 101 3.12 9.75 4.07
CA PRO A 101 4.05 10.46 4.93
C PRO A 101 5.37 9.70 5.10
N SER A 102 6.51 10.38 4.95
CA SER A 102 7.84 9.75 5.01
C SER A 102 8.14 9.07 6.35
N PHE A 103 7.53 9.54 7.44
CA PHE A 103 7.69 8.90 8.75
C PHE A 103 7.16 7.45 8.77
N LEU A 104 6.16 7.13 7.94
CA LEU A 104 5.60 5.78 7.87
C LEU A 104 6.64 4.79 7.35
N ILE A 105 7.34 5.15 6.27
CA ILE A 105 8.41 4.32 5.69
C ILE A 105 9.57 4.20 6.67
N ARG A 106 9.93 5.30 7.34
CA ARG A 106 10.97 5.30 8.37
C ARG A 106 10.64 4.34 9.53
N ASP A 107 9.42 4.40 10.06
CA ASP A 107 9.02 3.63 11.24
C ASP A 107 8.79 2.15 10.89
N CYS A 108 8.24 1.88 9.71
CA CYS A 108 8.00 0.53 9.21
C CYS A 108 9.22 -0.12 8.53
N ARG A 109 10.39 0.53 8.53
CA ARG A 109 11.58 0.11 7.77
C ARG A 109 11.99 -1.35 7.95
N TYR A 110 11.85 -1.91 9.15
CA TYR A 110 12.19 -3.31 9.41
C TYR A 110 11.21 -4.26 8.73
N VAL A 111 9.91 -3.96 8.77
CA VAL A 111 8.88 -4.79 8.12
C VAL A 111 8.99 -4.69 6.61
N LEU A 112 9.23 -3.47 6.09
CA LEU A 112 9.34 -3.22 4.65
C LEU A 112 10.61 -3.83 4.04
N ALA A 113 11.72 -3.90 4.78
CA ALA A 113 12.97 -4.46 4.27
C ALA A 113 12.94 -5.99 4.12
N ILE A 114 12.06 -6.70 4.83
CA ILE A 114 12.00 -8.18 4.86
C ILE A 114 11.04 -8.74 3.79
N MET A 115 10.15 -7.92 3.22
CA MET A 115 9.10 -8.38 2.28
C MET A 115 9.62 -8.94 0.94
N GLU A 116 10.93 -8.89 0.66
CA GLU A 116 11.54 -9.50 -0.53
C GLU A 116 11.82 -11.01 -0.38
N SER A 117 11.49 -11.62 0.77
CA SER A 117 11.77 -13.03 1.09
C SER A 117 10.52 -13.92 1.20
N ALA A 118 9.39 -13.54 0.61
CA ALA A 118 8.22 -14.40 0.52
C ALA A 118 8.24 -15.20 -0.80
N PRO A 119 8.16 -16.54 -0.77
CA PRO A 119 8.17 -17.40 -1.95
C PRO A 119 6.94 -17.23 -2.85
#